data_AF-A0A522AP13-F1
#
_entry.id   AF-A0A522AP13-F1
#
_cell.length_a   1.000
_cell.length_b   1.000
_cell.length_c   1.000
_cell.angle_alpha   90.00
_cell.angle_beta   90.00
_cell.angle_gamma   90.00
#
_symmetry.space_group_name_H-M   'P 1'
#
loop_
_entity.id
_entity.type
_entity.pdbx_description
1 polymer ?
#
loop_
_entity_poly.entity_id
_entity_poly.type
_entity_poly.pdbx_seq_one_letter_code
_entity_poly.pdbx_strand_id
1 'polypeptide(L)'
;MLKALRKKLFEEFPTIARWHRQRKQRQRKARFASDLWQPRDRNLARRRYASYEEYLTHQASKLDDIYARRLTKEADAEVAFRRRFLDCRPLEDARNVLCLGARLGAEVKALRSLNYFAVGLDLNPGKDNPYVFYGDLHQLAFADTSVDAIYTNVLDHVYDLPRLIREVSRVLKPGGVFIADIGPGFE
;
A
#
# COMPACT_ATOMS: atom_id res chain seq x y z
N MET A 1 11.80 -1.57 24.56
CA MET A 1 13.12 -2.15 24.93
C MET A 1 13.90 -2.72 23.71
N LEU A 2 13.36 -3.67 22.94
CA LEU A 2 14.06 -4.30 21.79
C LEU A 2 14.49 -3.33 20.66
N LYS A 3 13.67 -2.33 20.32
CA LYS A 3 13.97 -1.33 19.28
C LYS A 3 15.18 -0.46 19.65
N ALA A 4 15.25 -0.03 20.90
CA ALA A 4 16.35 0.77 21.43
C ALA A 4 17.65 -0.06 21.48
N LEU A 5 17.57 -1.31 21.93
CA LEU A 5 18.70 -2.26 21.89
C LEU A 5 19.21 -2.47 20.46
N ARG A 6 18.31 -2.67 19.50
CA ARG A 6 18.69 -2.89 18.09
C ARG A 6 19.28 -1.66 17.42
N LYS A 7 18.77 -0.47 17.75
CA LYS A 7 19.32 0.80 17.27
C LYS A 7 20.73 0.99 17.83
N LYS A 8 20.90 0.78 19.14
CA LYS A 8 22.20 0.83 19.83
C LYS A 8 23.19 -0.18 19.24
N LEU A 9 22.76 -1.43 18.99
CA LEU A 9 23.55 -2.48 18.35
C LEU A 9 24.00 -2.13 16.92
N PHE A 10 23.18 -1.40 16.16
CA PHE A 10 23.54 -0.97 14.80
C PHE A 10 24.40 0.30 14.77
N GLU A 11 24.33 1.13 15.80
CA GLU A 11 25.22 2.28 16.03
C GLU A 11 26.61 1.80 16.50
N GLU A 12 26.64 0.82 17.40
CA GLU A 12 27.85 0.25 18.01
C GLU A 12 28.56 -0.73 17.07
N PHE A 13 27.82 -1.43 16.20
CA PHE A 13 28.38 -2.38 15.23
C PHE A 13 27.87 -2.12 13.78
N PRO A 14 28.42 -1.10 13.09
CA PRO A 14 27.97 -0.68 11.76
C PRO A 14 28.15 -1.76 10.67
N THR A 15 29.06 -2.71 10.86
CA THR A 15 29.27 -3.88 9.99
C THR A 15 28.07 -4.83 10.00
N ILE A 16 27.46 -5.05 11.18
CA ILE A 16 26.24 -5.85 11.33
C ILE A 16 25.06 -5.17 10.62
N ALA A 17 24.94 -3.85 10.75
CA ALA A 17 23.92 -3.06 10.04
C ALA A 17 24.11 -3.12 8.51
N ARG A 18 25.37 -3.05 8.03
CA ARG A 18 25.71 -3.20 6.61
C ARG A 18 25.36 -4.60 6.08
N TRP A 19 25.70 -5.66 6.82
CA TRP A 19 25.37 -7.03 6.45
C TRP A 19 23.86 -7.26 6.37
N HIS A 20 23.09 -6.77 7.34
CA HIS A 20 21.63 -6.86 7.30
C HIS A 20 21.00 -6.14 6.10
N ARG A 21 21.52 -4.95 5.74
CA ARG A 21 21.10 -4.21 4.54
C ARG A 21 21.42 -4.98 3.26
N GLN A 22 22.65 -5.48 3.13
CA GLN A 22 23.08 -6.27 1.97
C GLN A 22 22.30 -7.58 1.83
N ARG A 23 22.01 -8.28 2.94
CA ARG A 23 21.18 -9.49 2.93
C ARG A 23 19.75 -9.21 2.47
N LYS A 24 19.12 -8.13 2.96
CA LYS A 24 17.80 -7.68 2.49
C LYS A 24 17.82 -7.30 1.00
N GLN A 25 18.87 -6.63 0.56
CA GLN A 25 19.04 -6.24 -0.84
C GLN A 25 19.23 -7.48 -1.73
N ARG A 26 20.00 -8.48 -1.31
CA ARG A 26 20.17 -9.77 -2.00
C ARG A 26 18.87 -10.57 -2.07
N GLN A 27 18.14 -10.71 -0.96
CA GLN A 27 16.84 -11.39 -0.95
C GLN A 27 15.80 -10.69 -1.83
N ARG A 28 15.82 -9.35 -1.88
CA ARG A 28 14.97 -8.56 -2.78
C ARG A 28 15.38 -8.73 -4.25
N LYS A 29 16.67 -8.60 -4.57
CA LYS A 29 17.21 -8.83 -5.93
C LYS A 29 16.87 -10.23 -6.44
N ALA A 30 17.02 -11.26 -5.60
CA ALA A 30 16.66 -12.64 -5.95
C ALA A 30 15.15 -12.81 -6.22
N ARG A 31 14.28 -12.12 -5.47
CA ARG A 31 12.82 -12.13 -5.74
C ARG A 31 12.48 -11.47 -7.09
N PHE A 32 13.17 -10.40 -7.47
CA PHE A 32 12.97 -9.69 -8.74
C PHE A 32 13.64 -10.37 -9.95
N ALA A 33 14.65 -11.21 -9.72
CA ALA A 33 15.35 -11.97 -10.76
C ALA A 33 14.63 -13.28 -11.15
N SER A 34 13.42 -13.52 -10.65
CA SER A 34 12.61 -14.69 -11.02
C SER A 34 11.82 -14.43 -12.30
N ASP A 35 11.54 -15.47 -13.09
CA ASP A 35 10.75 -15.43 -14.34
C ASP A 35 9.30 -14.92 -14.15
N LEU A 36 8.92 -14.69 -12.90
CA LEU A 36 7.65 -14.12 -12.49
C LEU A 36 7.57 -12.61 -12.76
N TRP A 37 8.65 -11.92 -13.13
CA TRP A 37 8.63 -10.48 -13.43
C TRP A 37 8.82 -10.24 -14.93
N GLN A 38 8.01 -9.34 -15.51
CA GLN A 38 8.16 -9.00 -16.93
C GLN A 38 9.55 -8.39 -17.20
N PRO A 39 10.17 -8.68 -18.36
CA PRO A 39 11.42 -8.03 -18.78
C PRO A 39 11.27 -6.51 -18.81
N ARG A 40 12.38 -5.81 -18.55
CA ARG A 40 12.48 -4.35 -18.40
C ARG A 40 12.19 -3.59 -19.71
N ASP A 41 10.96 -3.61 -20.20
CA ASP A 41 10.51 -2.61 -21.16
C ASP A 41 9.86 -1.45 -20.40
N ARG A 42 10.74 -0.54 -19.98
CA ARG A 42 10.49 0.86 -19.58
C ARG A 42 9.47 1.08 -18.45
N ASN A 43 10.05 1.15 -17.24
CA ASN A 43 9.67 1.98 -16.09
C ASN A 43 8.74 1.45 -15.00
N LEU A 44 8.08 0.28 -15.13
CA LEU A 44 7.33 -0.35 -14.03
C LEU A 44 7.53 -1.88 -14.02
N ALA A 45 8.13 -2.42 -12.97
CA ALA A 45 8.28 -3.87 -12.81
C ALA A 45 6.94 -4.49 -12.39
N ARG A 46 6.42 -5.45 -13.16
CA ARG A 46 5.14 -6.12 -12.90
C ARG A 46 5.31 -7.62 -12.75
N ARG A 47 4.72 -8.19 -11.69
CA ARG A 47 4.65 -9.64 -11.49
C ARG A 47 3.57 -10.25 -12.39
N ARG A 48 3.89 -11.36 -13.05
CA ARG A 48 2.96 -12.23 -13.78
C ARG A 48 2.29 -13.20 -12.81
N TYR A 49 0.99 -13.41 -13.02
CA TYR A 49 0.18 -14.42 -12.35
C TYR A 49 -0.45 -15.29 -13.43
N ALA A 50 -0.57 -16.59 -13.19
CA ALA A 50 -1.22 -17.53 -14.11
C ALA A 50 -2.74 -17.35 -14.15
N SER A 51 -3.34 -16.90 -13.04
CA SER A 51 -4.78 -16.62 -12.97
C SER A 51 -5.10 -15.45 -12.03
N TYR A 52 -6.34 -14.96 -12.10
CA TYR A 52 -6.85 -13.95 -11.18
C TYR A 52 -6.93 -14.48 -9.74
N GLU A 53 -7.31 -15.75 -9.57
CA GLU A 53 -7.37 -16.42 -8.26
C GLU A 53 -5.98 -16.56 -7.61
N GLU A 54 -4.95 -16.86 -8.41
CA GLU A 54 -3.56 -16.87 -7.92
C GLU A 54 -3.15 -15.48 -7.43
N TYR A 55 -3.52 -14.43 -8.17
CA TYR A 55 -3.29 -13.06 -7.75
C TYR A 55 -3.97 -12.76 -6.41
N LEU A 56 -5.27 -13.05 -6.27
CA LEU A 56 -6.01 -12.79 -5.04
C LEU A 56 -5.39 -13.52 -3.85
N THR A 57 -5.07 -14.81 -4.02
CA THR A 57 -4.44 -15.65 -2.99
C THR A 57 -3.08 -15.09 -2.56
N HIS A 58 -2.23 -14.74 -3.53
CA HIS A 58 -0.91 -14.17 -3.25
C HIS A 58 -0.98 -12.80 -2.57
N GLN A 59 -1.92 -11.93 -2.97
CA GLN A 59 -2.06 -10.63 -2.31
C GLN A 59 -2.61 -10.77 -0.89
N ALA A 60 -3.61 -11.64 -0.68
CA ALA A 60 -4.17 -11.90 0.64
C ALA A 60 -3.12 -12.46 1.62
N SER A 61 -2.18 -13.30 1.14
CA SER A 61 -1.13 -13.87 1.98
C SER A 61 -0.04 -12.88 2.42
N LYS A 62 0.00 -11.66 1.85
CA LYS A 62 1.04 -10.67 2.19
C LYS A 62 0.91 -10.13 3.61
N LEU A 63 -0.26 -10.22 4.24
CA LEU A 63 -0.46 -9.69 5.59
C LEU A 63 0.38 -10.45 6.64
N ASP A 64 0.59 -11.75 6.47
CA ASP A 64 1.42 -12.56 7.36
C ASP A 64 2.87 -12.06 7.38
N ASP A 65 3.37 -11.70 6.20
CA ASP A 65 4.68 -11.08 5.96
C ASP A 65 4.78 -9.69 6.61
N ILE A 66 3.65 -9.01 6.80
CA ILE A 66 3.54 -7.68 7.39
C ILE A 66 3.45 -7.78 8.91
N TYR A 67 2.63 -8.66 9.50
CA TYR A 67 2.54 -8.84 10.96
C TYR A 67 3.91 -9.12 11.57
N ALA A 68 4.71 -10.00 10.95
CA ALA A 68 6.09 -10.29 11.37
C ALA A 68 7.03 -9.07 11.32
N ARG A 69 6.73 -8.06 10.48
CA ARG A 69 7.55 -6.85 10.30
C ARG A 69 7.03 -5.62 11.06
N ARG A 70 5.74 -5.58 11.45
CA ARG A 70 5.03 -4.35 11.87
C ARG A 70 4.73 -4.21 13.34
N LEU A 71 4.98 -5.21 14.20
CA LEU A 71 4.89 -5.11 15.68
C LEU A 71 5.67 -3.93 16.31
N THR A 72 6.42 -3.16 15.52
CA THR A 72 7.12 -1.99 16.00
C THR A 72 6.96 -0.73 15.14
N LYS A 73 6.20 -0.68 14.01
CA LYS A 73 6.33 0.43 13.02
C LYS A 73 5.04 1.11 12.55
N GLU A 74 3.90 0.88 13.19
CA GLU A 74 2.64 1.47 12.73
C GLU A 74 2.57 2.99 12.91
N ALA A 75 2.93 3.50 14.08
CA ALA A 75 2.99 4.94 14.34
C ALA A 75 3.93 5.68 13.35
N ASP A 76 5.09 5.07 13.05
CA ASP A 76 6.05 5.63 12.09
C ASP A 76 5.44 5.74 10.67
N ALA A 77 4.57 4.80 10.29
CA ALA A 77 3.92 4.79 8.99
C ALA A 77 2.79 5.83 8.91
N GLU A 78 1.96 5.92 9.96
CA GLU A 78 0.88 6.91 10.04
C GLU A 78 1.41 8.34 9.96
N VAL A 79 2.47 8.67 10.71
CA VAL A 79 3.12 9.99 10.67
C VAL A 79 3.62 10.31 9.25
N ALA A 80 4.21 9.34 8.56
CA ALA A 80 4.67 9.53 7.19
C ALA A 80 3.52 9.79 6.20
N PHE A 81 2.40 9.06 6.31
CA PHE A 81 1.21 9.31 5.51
C PHE A 81 0.60 10.67 5.81
N ARG A 82 0.46 11.02 7.10
CA ARG A 82 -0.12 12.29 7.53
C ARG A 82 0.64 13.47 6.95
N ARG A 83 1.99 13.42 6.96
CA ARG A 83 2.82 14.44 6.34
C ARG A 83 2.55 14.57 4.84
N ARG A 84 2.45 13.45 4.12
CA ARG A 84 2.14 13.46 2.68
C ARG A 84 0.77 14.06 2.39
N PHE A 85 -0.24 13.73 3.20
CA PHE A 85 -1.61 14.20 2.98
C PHE A 85 -1.81 15.67 3.32
N LEU A 86 -1.06 16.21 4.29
CA LEU A 86 -1.08 17.65 4.59
C LEU A 86 -0.69 18.51 3.38
N ASP A 87 0.28 18.06 2.59
CA ASP A 87 0.78 18.81 1.42
C ASP A 87 0.01 18.46 0.13
N CYS A 88 -1.04 17.63 0.22
CA CYS A 88 -1.77 17.13 -0.93
C CYS A 88 -2.99 18.02 -1.24
N ARG A 89 -2.74 19.14 -1.94
CA ARG A 89 -3.81 20.09 -2.33
C ARG A 89 -5.05 19.47 -2.98
N PRO A 90 -4.94 18.43 -3.84
CA PRO A 90 -6.13 17.80 -4.41
C PRO A 90 -7.12 17.23 -3.38
N LEU A 91 -6.70 17.00 -2.13
CA LEU A 91 -7.59 16.56 -1.06
C LEU A 91 -8.36 17.69 -0.36
N GLU A 92 -8.01 18.96 -0.57
CA GLU A 92 -8.56 20.09 0.22
C GLU A 92 -10.10 20.14 0.22
N ASP A 93 -10.73 19.83 -0.92
CA ASP A 93 -12.19 19.83 -1.08
C ASP A 93 -12.86 18.48 -0.81
N ALA A 94 -12.08 17.42 -0.53
CA ALA A 94 -12.61 16.09 -0.30
C ALA A 94 -13.22 15.96 1.09
N ARG A 95 -14.43 15.41 1.20
CA ARG A 95 -15.06 15.11 2.51
C ARG A 95 -14.89 13.65 2.87
N ASN A 96 -15.03 12.76 1.88
CA ASN A 96 -14.79 11.33 2.05
C ASN A 96 -13.64 10.81 1.18
N VAL A 97 -12.89 9.84 1.72
CA VAL A 97 -11.71 9.27 1.05
C VAL A 97 -11.74 7.74 1.14
N LEU A 98 -11.59 7.07 0.00
CA LEU A 98 -11.44 5.62 -0.08
C LEU A 98 -9.98 5.24 -0.33
N CYS A 99 -9.38 4.46 0.57
CA CYS A 99 -8.03 3.93 0.41
C CYS A 99 -8.07 2.49 -0.17
N LEU A 100 -7.43 2.28 -1.32
CA LEU A 100 -7.33 0.95 -1.95
C LEU A 100 -6.00 0.27 -1.62
N GLY A 101 -6.06 -0.99 -1.16
CA GLY A 101 -4.89 -1.73 -0.69
C GLY A 101 -4.43 -1.29 0.69
N ALA A 102 -5.38 -0.91 1.56
CA ALA A 102 -5.11 -0.23 2.82
C ALA A 102 -4.53 -1.14 3.91
N ARG A 103 -4.60 -2.47 3.77
CA ARG A 103 -4.12 -3.47 4.74
C ARG A 103 -4.63 -3.16 6.15
N LEU A 104 -3.74 -2.85 7.09
CA LEU A 104 -4.06 -2.48 8.48
C LEU A 104 -4.54 -1.01 8.65
N GLY A 105 -4.59 -0.22 7.59
CA GLY A 105 -5.19 1.12 7.57
C GLY A 105 -4.33 2.27 8.08
N ALA A 106 -3.00 2.25 7.86
CA ALA A 106 -2.13 3.34 8.34
C ALA A 106 -2.44 4.67 7.63
N GLU A 107 -2.68 4.62 6.33
CA GLU A 107 -3.15 5.71 5.49
C GLU A 107 -4.55 6.19 5.90
N VAL A 108 -5.45 5.25 6.23
CA VAL A 108 -6.80 5.57 6.68
C VAL A 108 -6.76 6.32 8.01
N LYS A 109 -5.98 5.85 8.99
CA LYS A 109 -5.77 6.54 10.28
C LYS A 109 -5.20 7.94 10.07
N ALA A 110 -4.21 8.08 9.18
CA ALA A 110 -3.62 9.38 8.87
C ALA A 110 -4.65 10.37 8.29
N LEU A 111 -5.49 9.96 7.33
CA LEU A 111 -6.55 10.80 6.78
C LEU A 111 -7.60 11.16 7.85
N ARG A 112 -8.00 10.21 8.70
CA ARG A 112 -8.92 10.49 9.81
C ARG A 112 -8.34 11.48 10.82
N SER A 113 -7.03 11.43 11.07
CA SER A 113 -6.33 12.42 11.92
C SER A 113 -6.28 13.83 11.32
N LEU A 114 -6.62 13.97 10.04
CA LEU A 114 -6.75 15.22 9.29
C LEU A 114 -8.24 15.56 9.02
N ASN A 115 -9.15 14.98 9.79
CA ASN A 115 -10.60 15.25 9.75
C ASN A 115 -11.34 14.80 8.48
N TYR A 116 -10.74 13.94 7.65
CA TYR A 116 -11.45 13.30 6.54
C TYR A 116 -12.33 12.13 7.01
N PHE A 117 -13.48 11.92 6.38
CA PHE A 117 -14.20 10.65 6.48
C PHE A 117 -13.50 9.60 5.60
N ALA A 118 -12.53 8.89 6.17
CA ALA A 118 -11.76 7.89 5.44
C ALA A 118 -12.09 6.45 5.84
N VAL A 119 -12.17 5.58 4.84
CA VAL A 119 -12.29 4.12 4.94
C VAL A 119 -11.30 3.44 3.99
N GLY A 120 -10.91 2.21 4.30
CA GLY A 120 -10.04 1.40 3.46
C GLY A 120 -10.71 0.15 2.93
N LEU A 121 -10.16 -0.39 1.84
CA LEU A 121 -10.51 -1.67 1.27
C LEU A 121 -9.24 -2.48 1.01
N ASP A 122 -9.23 -3.75 1.42
CA ASP A 122 -8.11 -4.67 1.21
C ASP A 122 -8.56 -6.14 1.16
N LEU A 123 -7.82 -7.00 0.46
CA LEU A 123 -8.09 -8.45 0.45
C LEU A 123 -7.76 -9.12 1.77
N ASN A 124 -6.95 -8.48 2.62
CA ASN A 124 -6.67 -8.92 3.97
C ASN A 124 -6.54 -7.71 4.92
N PRO A 125 -7.67 -7.21 5.47
CA PRO A 125 -7.68 -6.04 6.35
C PRO A 125 -7.12 -6.32 7.75
N GLY A 126 -6.82 -7.59 8.07
CA GLY A 126 -6.54 -8.04 9.43
C GLY A 126 -7.82 -8.27 10.23
N LYS A 127 -7.67 -8.91 11.40
CA LYS A 127 -8.79 -9.25 12.28
C LYS A 127 -9.32 -7.99 12.97
N ASP A 128 -10.65 -7.86 13.04
CA ASP A 128 -11.38 -6.81 13.77
C ASP A 128 -10.95 -5.37 13.40
N ASN A 129 -10.60 -5.11 12.13
CA ASN A 129 -10.19 -3.78 11.68
C ASN A 129 -11.42 -2.84 11.58
N PRO A 130 -11.47 -1.73 12.34
CA PRO A 130 -12.65 -0.87 12.37
C PRO A 130 -12.77 0.07 11.16
N TYR A 131 -11.71 0.22 10.36
CA TYR A 131 -11.65 1.23 9.29
C TYR A 131 -11.33 0.67 7.92
N VAL A 132 -10.88 -0.58 7.83
CA VAL A 132 -10.57 -1.25 6.56
C VAL A 132 -11.44 -2.48 6.42
N PHE A 133 -12.18 -2.54 5.33
CA PHE A 133 -13.08 -3.65 5.03
C PHE A 133 -12.43 -4.62 4.06
N TYR A 134 -12.86 -5.88 4.12
CA TYR A 134 -12.51 -6.85 3.09
C TYR A 134 -13.13 -6.44 1.76
N GLY A 135 -12.34 -6.45 0.68
CA GLY A 135 -12.87 -6.24 -0.66
C GLY A 135 -11.81 -6.30 -1.75
N ASP A 136 -12.28 -6.44 -2.98
CA ASP A 136 -11.45 -6.49 -4.19
C ASP A 136 -11.45 -5.13 -4.90
N LEU A 137 -10.26 -4.56 -5.11
CA LEU A 137 -10.08 -3.28 -5.79
C LEU A 137 -10.48 -3.30 -7.28
N HIS A 138 -10.65 -4.49 -7.87
CA HIS A 138 -11.19 -4.63 -9.23
C HIS A 138 -12.71 -4.81 -9.26
N GLN A 139 -13.37 -4.78 -8.11
CA GLN A 139 -14.83 -4.85 -7.96
C GLN A 139 -15.25 -4.16 -6.65
N LEU A 140 -15.24 -2.83 -6.67
CA LEU A 140 -15.55 -1.99 -5.53
C LEU A 140 -17.03 -2.10 -5.15
N ALA A 141 -17.30 -2.49 -3.91
CA ALA A 141 -18.64 -2.52 -3.32
C ALA A 141 -19.13 -1.12 -2.91
N PHE A 142 -18.91 -0.13 -3.77
CA PHE A 142 -19.30 1.27 -3.58
C PHE A 142 -20.21 1.71 -4.71
N ALA A 143 -21.17 2.58 -4.41
CA ALA A 143 -22.08 3.13 -5.41
C ALA A 143 -21.33 4.04 -6.38
N ASP A 144 -21.90 4.19 -7.58
CA ASP A 144 -21.40 5.13 -8.58
C ASP A 144 -21.41 6.54 -8.01
N THR A 145 -20.42 7.36 -8.35
CA THR A 145 -20.37 8.78 -7.97
C THR A 145 -20.57 9.04 -6.46
N SER A 146 -19.98 8.21 -5.61
CA SER A 146 -20.18 8.26 -4.15
C SER A 146 -18.97 8.77 -3.37
N VAL A 147 -17.79 8.79 -3.99
CA VAL A 147 -16.52 9.13 -3.34
C VAL A 147 -15.92 10.43 -3.89
N ASP A 148 -15.42 11.31 -3.02
CA ASP A 148 -14.75 12.56 -3.39
C ASP A 148 -13.30 12.32 -3.79
N ALA A 149 -12.58 11.48 -3.04
CA ALA A 149 -11.19 11.13 -3.33
C ALA A 149 -10.89 9.63 -3.15
N ILE A 150 -10.07 9.09 -4.06
CA ILE A 150 -9.53 7.73 -3.93
C ILE A 150 -8.00 7.81 -3.80
N TYR A 151 -7.45 7.16 -2.79
CA TYR A 151 -6.01 7.05 -2.57
C TYR A 151 -5.53 5.61 -2.76
N THR A 152 -4.37 5.42 -3.40
CA THR A 152 -3.71 4.10 -3.46
C THR A 152 -2.19 4.20 -3.52
N ASN A 153 -1.50 3.18 -3.01
CA ASN A 153 -0.05 2.97 -3.16
C ASN A 153 0.28 1.57 -3.69
N VAL A 154 -0.68 0.93 -4.37
CA VAL A 154 -0.54 -0.47 -4.84
C VAL A 154 -0.49 -0.63 -6.36
N LEU A 155 -0.43 0.48 -7.12
CA LEU A 155 -0.49 0.44 -8.59
C LEU A 155 0.56 -0.46 -9.24
N ASP A 156 1.75 -0.59 -8.63
CA ASP A 156 2.87 -1.41 -9.11
C ASP A 156 2.56 -2.92 -9.13
N HIS A 157 1.52 -3.37 -8.43
CA HIS A 157 1.18 -4.79 -8.35
C HIS A 157 -0.30 -5.10 -8.60
N VAL A 158 -1.05 -4.18 -9.22
CA VAL A 158 -2.43 -4.41 -9.68
C VAL A 158 -2.47 -5.44 -10.81
N TYR A 159 -3.44 -6.35 -10.78
CA TYR A 159 -3.59 -7.43 -11.77
C TYR A 159 -4.18 -6.96 -13.09
N ASP A 160 -5.15 -6.05 -13.07
CA ASP A 160 -5.77 -5.46 -14.26
C ASP A 160 -5.96 -3.96 -14.02
N LEU A 161 -4.97 -3.16 -14.45
CA LEU A 161 -5.00 -1.72 -14.29
C LEU A 161 -6.20 -1.08 -15.02
N PRO A 162 -6.50 -1.41 -16.29
CA PRO A 162 -7.72 -0.94 -16.93
C PRO A 162 -9.00 -1.21 -16.12
N ARG A 163 -9.14 -2.40 -15.54
CA ARG A 163 -10.30 -2.74 -14.69
C ARG A 163 -10.33 -1.91 -13.41
N LEU A 164 -9.19 -1.73 -12.75
CA LEU A 164 -9.10 -0.83 -11.59
C LEU A 164 -9.51 0.60 -11.96
N ILE A 165 -8.98 1.14 -13.07
CA ILE A 165 -9.30 2.52 -13.49
C ILE A 165 -10.80 2.67 -13.81
N ARG A 166 -11.45 1.67 -14.42
CA ARG A 166 -12.90 1.68 -14.61
C ARG A 166 -13.66 1.78 -13.29
N GLU A 167 -13.28 0.99 -12.29
CA GLU A 167 -13.90 1.03 -10.97
C GLU A 167 -13.65 2.35 -10.23
N VAL A 168 -12.43 2.88 -10.31
CA VAL A 168 -12.08 4.20 -9.76
C VAL A 168 -12.93 5.30 -10.40
N SER A 169 -13.02 5.33 -11.72
CA SER A 169 -13.83 6.31 -12.45
C SER A 169 -15.33 6.18 -12.15
N ARG A 170 -15.83 4.95 -11.98
CA ARG A 170 -17.24 4.68 -11.65
C ARG A 170 -17.61 5.23 -10.26
N VAL A 171 -16.75 4.98 -9.27
CA VAL A 171 -17.04 5.31 -7.86
C VAL A 171 -16.78 6.78 -7.53
N LEU A 172 -15.84 7.44 -8.23
CA LEU A 172 -15.57 8.87 -8.06
C LEU A 172 -16.75 9.73 -8.51
N LYS A 173 -17.05 10.76 -7.72
CA LYS A 173 -17.96 11.84 -8.13
C LYS A 173 -17.38 12.61 -9.33
N PRO A 174 -18.22 13.29 -10.12
CA PRO A 174 -17.74 14.30 -11.06
C PRO A 174 -16.84 15.31 -10.34
N GLY A 175 -15.62 15.53 -10.85
CA GLY A 175 -14.62 16.38 -10.22
C GLY A 175 -13.86 15.74 -9.04
N GLY A 176 -14.17 14.50 -8.69
CA GLY A 176 -13.44 13.75 -7.68
C GLY A 176 -12.00 13.42 -8.11
N VAL A 177 -11.13 13.19 -7.14
CA VAL A 177 -9.69 13.07 -7.37
C VAL A 177 -9.19 11.64 -7.16
N PHE A 178 -8.33 11.17 -8.06
CA PHE A 178 -7.59 9.93 -7.89
C PHE A 178 -6.12 10.24 -7.59
N ILE A 179 -5.65 9.79 -6.43
CA ILE A 179 -4.30 10.03 -5.94
C ILE A 179 -3.55 8.70 -5.84
N ALA A 180 -2.45 8.59 -6.57
CA ALA A 180 -1.58 7.43 -6.55
C ALA A 180 -0.19 7.80 -6.02
N ASP A 181 0.24 7.13 -4.95
CA ASP A 181 1.61 7.21 -4.46
C ASP A 181 2.42 6.08 -5.11
N ILE A 182 3.30 6.44 -6.04
CA ILE A 182 4.13 5.51 -6.79
C ILE A 182 5.55 5.62 -6.23
N GLY A 183 5.98 4.59 -5.50
CA GLY A 183 7.39 4.46 -5.14
C GLY A 183 8.23 4.17 -6.39
N PRO A 184 9.46 4.70 -6.50
CA PRO A 184 10.34 4.31 -7.59
C PRO A 184 10.51 2.78 -7.55
N GLY A 185 10.17 2.14 -8.66
CA GLY A 185 10.55 0.76 -8.92
C GLY A 185 12.08 0.63 -8.79
N PHE A 186 12.54 -0.56 -8.43
CA PHE A 186 13.94 -0.81 -8.14
C PHE A 186 14.84 -0.60 -9.37
N GLU A 187 15.89 0.21 -9.25
CA GLU A 187 17.04 0.21 -10.19
C GLU A 187 17.92 -1.03 -10.05
#